data_AF-A0A6P5KFG0-F1
#
_entry.id   AF-A0A6P5KFG0-F1
#
_cell.length_a   1.000
_cell.length_b   1.000
_cell.length_c   1.000
_cell.angle_alpha   90.00
_cell.angle_beta   90.00
_cell.angle_gamma   90.00
#
_symmetry.space_group_name_H-M   'P 1'
#
loop_
_entity.id
_entity.type
_entity.pdbx_description
1 polymer ?
#
loop_
_entity_poly.entity_id
_entity_poly.type
_entity_poly.pdbx_seq_one_letter_code
_entity_poly.pdbx_strand_id
1 'polypeptide(L)'
;MCYRTVSNAPYPDCCQVSLNVQGNEEGGGGHRGQQPVYRRYGVFPEEQTAIGKFQSSRKFQSLLERVQKGPTIWKCGIGLALCERLLSEDDGLHLCLACRNLGKAEAARVALLSSHPRAEITLLQIDVSNLQSVFQASRELKQRFEHLDYLYVNAGIMPNPQLNLKALFSGLFSRKVFHMFSTAEGLLTQDDRVTTDGLQEVFETNVFGHFILIRELEPLLCHPDIPSQVIWTSSSNAKKSNFSLDDFQHAKGHEPYSSSKYATDLLSLALNRNFNQQGLYSSVVCPGTVLTNLTYGILPPFIWTLLTPLIFLLRFFVNSLTTTPYNGAEALLWLFRQKPEFLNPLTKYHSATTGLGSNYVSPQKMDLDEETAEKFYQNLLDLERRFGAIRARSLDSPSQK
;
A
#
# COMPACT_ATOMS: atom_id res chain seq x y z
N MET A 1 30.74 -6.32 26.49
CA MET A 1 30.15 -6.19 27.84
C MET A 1 29.01 -5.20 27.73
N CYS A 2 27.79 -5.63 28.13
CA CYS A 2 26.56 -4.85 28.42
C CYS A 2 25.95 -3.96 27.32
N TYR A 3 24.77 -4.23 26.75
CA TYR A 3 23.36 -4.38 27.24
C TYR A 3 22.50 -3.11 27.01
N ARG A 4 21.39 -3.32 26.27
CA ARG A 4 20.00 -2.78 26.36
C ARG A 4 19.68 -1.92 27.60
N THR A 5 18.78 -0.93 27.65
CA THR A 5 17.44 -0.70 27.05
C THR A 5 17.01 0.75 27.36
N VAL A 6 16.42 1.50 26.42
CA VAL A 6 15.24 2.41 26.57
C VAL A 6 14.68 2.60 25.15
N SER A 7 13.65 1.87 24.72
CA SER A 7 12.24 2.28 24.74
C SER A 7 11.97 3.69 24.19
N ASN A 8 12.01 3.82 22.85
CA ASN A 8 11.22 4.78 22.07
C ASN A 8 11.23 4.23 20.64
N ALA A 9 10.30 3.33 20.31
CA ALA A 9 10.19 2.82 18.95
C ALA A 9 9.41 3.84 18.11
N PRO A 10 10.01 4.50 17.10
CA PRO A 10 9.22 5.20 16.10
C PRO A 10 8.50 4.16 15.25
N TYR A 11 7.23 4.42 14.94
CA TYR A 11 6.37 3.56 14.11
C TYR A 11 7.07 3.12 12.81
N PRO A 12 6.77 1.93 12.25
CA PRO A 12 7.47 1.43 11.07
C PRO A 12 7.24 2.36 9.87
N ASP A 13 8.34 2.87 9.30
CA ASP A 13 8.33 3.72 8.09
C ASP A 13 7.74 2.94 6.90
N CYS A 14 6.56 3.34 6.43
CA CYS A 14 5.94 2.82 5.21
C CYS A 14 6.38 3.67 4.01
N CYS A 15 6.87 3.03 2.95
CA CYS A 15 7.19 3.71 1.69
C CYS A 15 5.95 3.87 0.82
N GLN A 16 5.75 5.07 0.28
CA GLN A 16 4.96 5.33 -0.92
C GLN A 16 5.83 5.02 -2.15
N VAL A 17 5.19 4.61 -3.23
CA VAL A 17 5.87 4.40 -4.52
C VAL A 17 5.14 5.26 -5.54
N SER A 18 5.84 6.22 -6.14
CA SER A 18 5.33 6.93 -7.32
C SER A 18 6.09 6.37 -8.52
N LEU A 19 5.40 6.01 -9.60
CA LEU A 19 6.04 5.55 -10.83
C LEU A 19 5.86 6.61 -11.91
N ASN A 20 6.92 6.87 -12.64
CA ASN A 20 6.87 7.53 -13.93
C ASN A 20 7.34 6.52 -14.99
N VAL A 21 6.64 6.40 -16.11
CA VAL A 21 6.96 5.53 -17.23
C VAL A 21 7.25 6.41 -18.42
N GLN A 22 8.42 7.06 -18.43
CA GLN A 22 8.89 7.72 -19.64
C GLN A 22 9.39 6.66 -20.63
N GLY A 23 8.55 6.27 -21.57
CA GLY A 23 9.00 5.60 -22.78
C GLY A 23 9.86 6.55 -23.60
N ASN A 24 11.14 6.22 -23.81
CA ASN A 24 12.00 6.96 -24.73
C ASN A 24 11.44 6.85 -26.16
N GLU A 25 10.70 7.86 -26.62
CA GLU A 25 10.55 8.12 -28.05
C GLU A 25 11.80 8.87 -28.52
N GLU A 26 12.83 8.14 -28.94
CA GLU A 26 13.90 8.73 -29.73
C GLU A 26 13.35 9.16 -31.09
N GLY A 27 13.34 10.47 -31.30
CA GLY A 27 12.92 11.10 -32.56
C GLY A 27 13.79 10.66 -33.73
N GLY A 28 13.15 10.04 -34.72
CA GLY A 28 13.69 9.78 -36.05
C GLY A 28 12.57 9.77 -37.08
N GLY A 29 12.45 10.84 -37.86
CA GLY A 29 11.38 11.02 -38.84
C GLY A 29 11.37 9.96 -39.94
N GLY A 30 10.16 9.55 -40.35
CA GLY A 30 9.94 8.73 -41.55
C GLY A 30 8.57 8.08 -41.59
N HIS A 31 7.64 8.66 -42.37
CA HIS A 31 6.34 8.08 -42.70
C HIS A 31 6.43 6.62 -43.19
N ARG A 32 5.72 5.70 -42.53
CA ARG A 32 4.82 4.70 -43.15
C ARG A 32 4.05 3.95 -42.06
N GLY A 33 2.73 3.87 -42.22
CA GLY A 33 1.84 3.23 -41.25
C GLY A 33 2.16 1.76 -41.03
N GLN A 34 2.35 1.39 -39.76
CA GLN A 34 2.26 0.02 -39.27
C GLN A 34 1.59 0.05 -37.90
N GLN A 35 0.48 -0.67 -37.78
CA GLN A 35 -0.15 -0.97 -36.49
C GLN A 35 0.84 -1.77 -35.61
N PRO A 36 0.91 -1.52 -34.30
CA PRO A 36 1.71 -2.37 -33.42
C PRO A 36 1.07 -3.76 -33.34
N VAL A 37 1.82 -4.75 -33.81
CA VAL A 37 1.50 -6.18 -33.74
C VAL A 37 1.67 -6.63 -32.28
N TYR A 38 0.57 -6.78 -31.56
CA TYR A 38 0.57 -7.43 -30.24
C TYR A 38 0.84 -8.92 -30.40
N ARG A 39 1.99 -9.40 -29.88
CA ARG A 39 2.25 -10.85 -29.75
C ARG A 39 1.26 -11.45 -28.75
N ARG A 40 0.42 -12.38 -29.22
CA ARG A 40 -0.24 -13.37 -28.36
C ARG A 40 0.83 -14.19 -27.65
N TYR A 41 0.94 -14.07 -26.33
CA TYR A 41 1.68 -15.05 -25.55
C TYR A 41 0.84 -16.32 -25.43
N GLY A 42 1.32 -17.37 -26.10
CA GLY A 42 0.80 -18.72 -26.00
C GLY A 42 1.10 -19.34 -24.64
N VAL A 43 0.18 -20.23 -24.24
CA VAL A 43 0.27 -21.12 -23.09
C VAL A 43 1.55 -21.95 -23.18
N PHE A 44 2.41 -21.90 -22.16
CA PHE A 44 3.52 -22.85 -21.99
C PHE A 44 3.15 -23.94 -20.97
N PRO A 45 3.67 -25.17 -21.14
CA PRO A 45 3.01 -26.39 -20.68
C PRO A 45 3.38 -26.82 -19.26
N GLU A 46 2.48 -27.63 -18.69
CA GLU A 46 2.64 -28.40 -17.45
C GLU A 46 3.92 -29.25 -17.44
N GLU A 47 4.68 -29.19 -16.35
CA GLU A 47 5.58 -30.26 -15.95
C GLU A 47 5.14 -30.81 -14.59
N GLN A 48 4.66 -32.05 -14.61
CA GLN A 48 4.31 -32.82 -13.42
C GLN A 48 5.51 -33.59 -12.86
N THR A 49 5.45 -33.75 -11.53
CA THR A 49 5.92 -34.89 -10.70
C THR A 49 7.41 -35.10 -10.41
N ALA A 50 7.75 -34.93 -9.13
CA ALA A 50 8.47 -35.96 -8.37
C ALA A 50 8.03 -35.94 -6.89
N ILE A 51 7.25 -36.96 -6.51
CA ILE A 51 6.82 -37.25 -5.14
C ILE A 51 8.00 -37.89 -4.39
N GLY A 52 8.46 -37.27 -3.31
CA GLY A 52 9.54 -37.79 -2.46
C GLY A 52 9.25 -37.57 -0.97
N LYS A 53 9.09 -38.68 -0.25
CA LYS A 53 8.80 -38.84 1.19
C LYS A 53 9.55 -37.82 2.08
N PHE A 54 8.83 -37.10 2.92
CA PHE A 54 9.38 -36.04 3.77
C PHE A 54 9.61 -36.54 5.21
N GLN A 55 10.88 -36.78 5.55
CA GLN A 55 11.33 -36.93 6.93
C GLN A 55 11.32 -35.55 7.62
N SER A 56 10.44 -35.44 8.61
CA SER A 56 10.15 -34.27 9.43
C SER A 56 11.28 -33.98 10.42
N SER A 57 11.94 -32.82 10.27
CA SER A 57 12.54 -31.98 11.34
C SER A 57 13.63 -31.07 10.76
N ARG A 58 14.63 -31.62 10.06
CA ARG A 58 15.77 -30.83 9.55
C ARG A 58 15.42 -29.97 8.33
N LYS A 59 14.59 -30.47 7.40
CA LYS A 59 14.13 -29.65 6.26
C LYS A 59 13.25 -28.49 6.70
N PHE A 60 12.40 -28.68 7.71
CA PHE A 60 11.54 -27.61 8.24
C PHE A 60 12.35 -26.54 8.97
N GLN A 61 13.34 -26.92 9.78
CA GLN A 61 14.27 -25.95 10.36
C GLN A 61 15.12 -25.25 9.29
N SER A 62 15.57 -25.95 8.25
CA SER A 62 16.26 -25.30 7.11
C SER A 62 15.34 -24.38 6.29
N LEU A 63 14.03 -24.68 6.26
CA LEU A 63 13.01 -23.84 5.62
C LEU A 63 12.78 -22.59 6.47
N LEU A 64 12.66 -22.71 7.79
CA LEU A 64 12.55 -21.59 8.72
C LEU A 64 13.81 -20.74 8.75
N GLU A 65 15.00 -21.35 8.69
CA GLU A 65 16.26 -20.63 8.54
C GLU A 65 16.37 -19.96 7.16
N ARG A 66 15.87 -20.56 6.07
CA ARG A 66 15.79 -19.92 4.75
C ARG A 66 14.72 -18.84 4.66
N VAL A 67 13.68 -18.90 5.48
CA VAL A 67 12.67 -17.85 5.64
C VAL A 67 13.21 -16.71 6.52
N GLN A 68 14.03 -17.00 7.53
CA GLN A 68 14.68 -16.01 8.39
C GLN A 68 15.97 -15.40 7.79
N LYS A 69 16.71 -16.16 6.97
CA LYS A 69 17.92 -15.77 6.23
C LYS A 69 17.68 -15.62 4.72
N GLY A 70 16.41 -15.54 4.30
CA GLY A 70 16.08 -15.25 2.92
C GLY A 70 16.61 -13.86 2.52
N PRO A 71 16.71 -13.56 1.21
CA PRO A 71 17.19 -12.26 0.76
C PRO A 71 16.46 -11.14 1.50
N THR A 72 17.15 -10.02 1.73
CA THR A 72 16.73 -8.83 2.50
C THR A 72 15.25 -8.43 2.31
N ILE A 73 14.68 -8.78 1.16
CA ILE A 73 13.27 -8.79 0.73
C ILE A 73 12.26 -9.27 1.80
N TRP A 74 12.54 -10.30 2.60
CA TRP A 74 11.59 -10.79 3.62
C TRP A 74 11.39 -9.83 4.80
N LYS A 75 12.26 -8.82 4.95
CA LYS A 75 12.18 -7.78 5.99
C LYS A 75 11.48 -6.51 5.52
N CYS A 76 10.99 -6.50 4.28
CA CYS A 76 10.56 -5.28 3.61
C CYS A 76 9.04 -5.19 3.48
N GLY A 77 8.50 -3.96 3.53
CA GLY A 77 7.05 -3.73 3.41
C GLY A 77 6.52 -4.06 2.01
N ILE A 78 5.20 -4.08 1.87
CA ILE A 78 4.49 -4.34 0.59
C ILE A 78 5.00 -3.43 -0.52
N GLY A 79 5.32 -2.16 -0.22
CA GLY A 79 5.86 -1.21 -1.19
C GLY A 79 7.17 -1.64 -1.85
N LEU A 80 8.14 -2.20 -1.10
CA LEU A 80 9.39 -2.66 -1.71
C LEU A 80 9.16 -3.90 -2.59
N ALA A 81 8.33 -4.83 -2.10
CA ALA A 81 7.98 -6.03 -2.87
C ALA A 81 7.25 -5.66 -4.17
N LEU A 82 6.43 -4.60 -4.16
CA LEU A 82 5.84 -4.05 -5.37
C LEU A 82 6.93 -3.52 -6.33
N CYS A 83 7.87 -2.70 -5.86
CA CYS A 83 8.96 -2.17 -6.71
C CYS A 83 9.76 -3.29 -7.39
N GLU A 84 10.16 -4.32 -6.65
CA GLU A 84 10.89 -5.47 -7.20
C GLU A 84 10.08 -6.20 -8.27
N ARG A 85 8.78 -6.37 -8.04
CA ARG A 85 7.88 -7.01 -9.00
C ARG A 85 7.65 -6.17 -10.24
N LEU A 86 7.49 -4.85 -10.10
CA LEU A 86 7.35 -3.92 -11.23
C LEU A 86 8.59 -3.95 -12.12
N LEU A 87 9.78 -3.83 -11.54
CA LEU A 87 11.05 -3.90 -12.28
C LEU A 87 11.29 -5.27 -12.92
N SER A 88 10.64 -6.32 -12.42
CA SER A 88 10.69 -7.64 -13.04
C SER A 88 9.74 -7.77 -14.25
N GLU A 89 8.68 -6.96 -14.32
CA GLU A 89 7.81 -6.88 -15.50
C GLU A 89 8.44 -5.97 -16.57
N ASP A 90 8.98 -4.84 -16.15
CA ASP A 90 9.57 -3.84 -17.02
C ASP A 90 10.70 -3.10 -16.30
N ASP A 91 11.94 -3.30 -16.74
CA ASP A 91 13.12 -2.66 -16.17
C ASP A 91 13.43 -1.29 -16.79
N GLY A 92 12.59 -0.81 -17.72
CA GLY A 92 12.57 0.56 -18.22
C GLY A 92 11.74 1.53 -17.38
N LEU A 93 11.07 1.05 -16.33
CA LEU A 93 10.29 1.91 -15.43
C LEU A 93 11.19 2.86 -14.62
N HIS A 94 10.76 4.12 -14.49
CA HIS A 94 11.36 5.07 -13.56
C HIS A 94 10.59 5.03 -12.23
N LEU A 95 11.21 4.42 -11.22
CA LEU A 95 10.64 4.39 -9.88
C LEU A 95 11.04 5.65 -9.09
N CYS A 96 10.07 6.29 -8.45
CA CYS A 96 10.29 7.29 -7.41
C CYS A 96 9.90 6.70 -6.05
N LEU A 97 10.90 6.35 -5.24
CA LEU A 97 10.70 5.82 -3.89
C LEU A 97 10.50 6.98 -2.93
N ALA A 98 9.26 7.18 -2.50
CA ALA A 98 8.86 8.25 -1.63
C ALA A 98 8.72 7.73 -0.20
N CYS A 99 9.65 8.07 0.70
CA CYS A 99 9.67 7.53 2.06
C CYS A 99 10.04 8.61 3.09
N ARG A 100 9.52 8.46 4.32
CA ARG A 100 9.86 9.33 5.46
C ARG A 100 11.34 9.27 5.84
N ASN A 101 11.94 8.08 5.74
CA ASN A 101 13.33 7.82 6.12
C ASN A 101 14.18 7.56 4.88
N LEU A 102 14.96 8.55 4.45
CA LEU A 102 15.84 8.44 3.28
C LEU A 102 16.92 7.35 3.44
N GLY A 103 17.42 7.09 4.65
CA GLY A 103 18.42 6.03 4.86
C GLY A 103 17.86 4.63 4.54
N LYS A 104 16.60 4.37 4.87
CA LYS A 104 15.91 3.13 4.48
C LYS A 104 15.59 3.10 2.99
N ALA A 105 15.19 4.24 2.41
CA ALA A 105 14.94 4.35 0.98
C ALA A 105 16.20 4.07 0.16
N GLU A 106 17.36 4.57 0.61
CA GLU A 106 18.65 4.32 -0.01
C GLU A 106 19.06 2.85 0.07
N ALA A 107 18.88 2.21 1.22
CA ALA A 107 19.11 0.77 1.36
C ALA A 107 18.22 -0.07 0.43
N ALA A 108 16.95 0.34 0.27
CA ALA A 108 16.02 -0.28 -0.67
C ALA A 108 16.46 -0.07 -2.13
N ARG A 109 16.87 1.15 -2.50
CA ARG A 109 17.40 1.49 -3.83
C ARG A 109 18.62 0.64 -4.18
N VAL A 110 19.59 0.53 -3.27
CA VAL A 110 20.78 -0.32 -3.48
C VAL A 110 20.39 -1.78 -3.69
N ALA A 111 19.44 -2.29 -2.92
CA ALA A 111 18.95 -3.66 -3.09
C ALA A 111 18.29 -3.88 -4.46
N LEU A 112 17.43 -2.95 -4.90
CA LEU A 112 16.76 -3.02 -6.20
C LEU A 112 17.75 -2.90 -7.36
N LEU A 113 18.70 -1.97 -7.29
CA LEU A 113 19.73 -1.82 -8.33
C LEU A 113 20.68 -3.02 -8.40
N SER A 114 20.83 -3.79 -7.33
CA SER A 114 21.61 -5.02 -7.33
C SER A 114 20.93 -6.14 -8.15
N SER A 115 19.60 -6.19 -8.16
CA SER A 115 18.81 -7.15 -8.96
C SER A 115 18.42 -6.63 -10.33
N HIS A 116 18.28 -5.31 -10.48
CA HIS A 116 17.83 -4.63 -11.69
C HIS A 116 18.77 -3.45 -12.01
N PRO A 117 19.99 -3.70 -12.55
CA PRO A 117 21.01 -2.66 -12.71
C PRO A 117 20.66 -1.56 -13.72
N ARG A 118 19.66 -1.78 -14.58
CA ARG A 118 19.19 -0.81 -15.57
C ARG A 118 18.05 0.09 -15.08
N ALA A 119 17.46 -0.23 -13.93
CA ALA A 119 16.33 0.50 -13.40
C ALA A 119 16.70 1.93 -13.04
N GLU A 120 15.85 2.89 -13.41
CA GLU A 120 15.99 4.25 -12.93
C GLU A 120 15.22 4.41 -11.61
N ILE A 121 15.92 4.81 -10.54
CA ILE A 121 15.34 4.92 -9.20
C ILE A 121 15.71 6.25 -8.56
N THR A 122 14.72 7.14 -8.44
CA THR A 122 14.79 8.41 -7.73
C THR A 122 14.29 8.25 -6.30
N LEU A 123 14.90 8.97 -5.36
CA LEU A 123 14.41 9.06 -3.98
C LEU A 123 13.71 10.38 -3.73
N LEU A 124 12.63 10.33 -2.95
CA LEU A 124 11.89 11.49 -2.50
C LEU A 124 11.65 11.37 -0.99
N GLN A 125 12.00 12.40 -0.22
CA GLN A 125 11.65 12.45 1.19
C GLN A 125 10.24 13.00 1.34
N ILE A 126 9.37 12.23 1.97
CA ILE A 126 8.01 12.68 2.30
C ILE A 126 7.53 12.04 3.59
N ASP A 127 6.97 12.87 4.46
CA ASP A 127 6.19 12.42 5.60
C ASP A 127 4.74 12.86 5.43
N VAL A 128 3.85 11.90 5.16
CA VAL A 128 2.42 12.17 4.94
C VAL A 128 1.66 12.48 6.23
N SER A 129 2.31 12.41 7.39
CA SER A 129 1.79 12.95 8.65
C SER A 129 2.28 14.38 8.94
N ASN A 130 2.82 15.06 7.92
CA ASN A 130 3.29 16.44 8.01
C ASN A 130 3.02 17.18 6.70
N LEU A 131 2.07 18.11 6.71
CA LEU A 131 1.64 18.82 5.51
C LEU A 131 2.75 19.67 4.89
N GLN A 132 3.63 20.27 5.69
CA GLN A 132 4.78 21.00 5.14
C GLN A 132 5.70 20.07 4.34
N SER A 133 5.94 18.84 4.83
CA SER A 133 6.69 17.83 4.09
C SER A 133 5.99 17.43 2.80
N VAL A 134 4.66 17.26 2.81
CA VAL A 134 3.87 16.96 1.61
C VAL A 134 3.99 18.08 0.56
N PHE A 135 3.88 19.35 0.95
CA PHE A 135 4.03 20.48 0.02
C PHE A 135 5.45 20.67 -0.53
N GLN A 136 6.47 20.31 0.24
CA GLN A 136 7.86 20.31 -0.24
C GLN A 136 8.06 19.19 -1.26
N ALA A 137 7.63 17.98 -0.93
CA ALA A 137 7.74 16.81 -1.79
C ALA A 137 6.96 16.98 -3.10
N SER A 138 5.76 17.57 -3.06
CA SER A 138 4.96 17.81 -4.27
C SER A 138 5.60 18.83 -5.21
N ARG A 139 6.28 19.85 -4.69
CA ARG A 139 7.07 20.79 -5.51
C ARG A 139 8.27 20.12 -6.14
N GLU A 140 8.98 19.30 -5.38
CA GLU A 140 10.12 18.54 -5.88
C GLU A 140 9.69 17.62 -7.03
N LEU A 141 8.56 16.92 -6.88
CA LEU A 141 7.97 16.11 -7.96
C LEU A 141 7.64 16.95 -9.19
N LYS A 142 6.95 18.09 -9.03
CA LYS A 142 6.61 19.01 -10.12
C LYS A 142 7.81 19.62 -10.84
N GLN A 143 8.98 19.67 -10.19
CA GLN A 143 10.23 20.13 -10.80
C GLN A 143 10.97 19.01 -11.54
N ARG A 144 10.79 17.76 -11.09
CA ARG A 144 11.53 16.60 -11.61
C ARG A 144 10.79 15.85 -12.70
N PHE A 145 9.47 15.93 -12.72
CA PHE A 145 8.62 15.13 -13.58
C PHE A 145 7.60 16.01 -14.29
N GLU A 146 7.40 15.73 -15.58
CA GLU A 146 6.36 16.36 -16.38
C GLU A 146 5.01 15.63 -16.25
N HIS A 147 5.06 14.32 -15.94
CA HIS A 147 3.91 13.44 -15.83
C HIS A 147 4.15 12.34 -14.77
N LEU A 148 3.06 11.78 -14.23
CA LEU A 148 3.08 10.59 -13.38
C LEU A 148 2.02 9.58 -13.84
N ASP A 149 2.43 8.42 -14.32
CA ASP A 149 1.51 7.37 -14.78
C ASP A 149 0.82 6.66 -13.61
N TYR A 150 1.57 6.34 -12.54
CA TYR A 150 1.01 5.64 -11.38
C TYR A 150 1.43 6.28 -10.06
N LEU A 151 0.47 6.45 -9.17
CA LEU A 151 0.70 6.87 -7.78
C LEU A 151 0.20 5.79 -6.82
N TYR A 152 1.11 5.06 -6.17
CA TYR A 152 0.77 4.06 -5.17
C TYR A 152 0.73 4.66 -3.78
N VAL A 153 -0.49 4.80 -3.29
CA VAL A 153 -0.80 5.34 -1.98
C VAL A 153 -0.82 4.20 -0.96
N ASN A 154 0.38 3.74 -0.59
CA ASN A 154 0.59 2.59 0.30
C ASN A 154 0.90 2.96 1.75
N ALA A 155 1.45 4.15 2.02
CA ALA A 155 1.85 4.50 3.37
C ALA A 155 0.65 4.61 4.31
N GLY A 156 0.78 4.00 5.49
CA GLY A 156 -0.22 4.10 6.54
C GLY A 156 0.27 3.52 7.85
N ILE A 157 -0.38 3.93 8.93
CA ILE A 157 -0.07 3.52 10.30
C ILE A 157 -1.29 2.90 10.97
N MET A 158 -1.00 2.09 11.99
CA MET A 158 -1.95 1.58 12.97
C MET A 158 -1.26 1.70 14.33
N PRO A 159 -1.43 2.81 15.06
CA PRO A 159 -0.68 3.08 16.28
C PRO A 159 -1.13 2.19 17.42
N ASN A 160 -0.14 1.72 18.19
CA ASN A 160 -0.28 0.99 19.43
C ASN A 160 -1.27 -0.21 19.38
N PRO A 161 -1.12 -1.18 18.45
CA PRO A 161 -2.04 -2.31 18.37
C PRO A 161 -1.87 -3.22 19.60
N GLN A 162 -2.75 -3.08 20.58
CA GLN A 162 -2.74 -3.92 21.78
C GLN A 162 -3.69 -5.09 21.61
N LEU A 163 -3.20 -6.29 21.90
CA LEU A 163 -4.03 -7.49 21.91
C LEU A 163 -5.01 -7.49 23.09
N ASN A 164 -6.30 -7.45 22.78
CA ASN A 164 -7.32 -7.76 23.75
C ASN A 164 -7.37 -9.28 23.98
N LEU A 165 -6.57 -9.76 24.93
CA LEU A 165 -6.47 -11.20 25.25
C LEU A 165 -7.82 -11.81 25.62
N LYS A 166 -8.73 -11.05 26.27
CA LYS A 166 -10.08 -11.54 26.59
C LYS A 166 -10.89 -11.79 25.32
N ALA A 167 -10.83 -10.88 24.34
CA ALA A 167 -11.46 -11.05 23.03
C ALA A 167 -10.82 -12.18 22.22
N LEU A 168 -9.50 -12.38 22.34
CA LEU A 168 -8.79 -13.48 21.71
C LEU A 168 -9.26 -14.84 22.24
N PHE A 169 -9.29 -15.00 23.56
CA PHE A 169 -9.74 -16.24 24.20
C PHE A 169 -11.22 -16.51 23.89
N SER A 170 -12.10 -15.51 24.00
CA SER A 170 -13.53 -15.70 23.71
C SER A 170 -13.79 -15.99 22.22
N GLY A 171 -13.02 -15.37 21.32
CA GLY A 171 -13.14 -15.57 19.88
C GLY A 171 -12.57 -16.90 19.37
N LEU A 172 -11.54 -17.45 20.04
CA LEU A 172 -11.01 -18.80 19.76
C LEU A 172 -12.06 -19.91 19.98
N PHE A 173 -13.00 -19.71 20.91
CA PHE A 173 -14.12 -20.63 21.15
C PHE A 173 -15.40 -20.25 20.40
N SER A 174 -15.36 -19.21 19.56
CA SER A 174 -16.52 -18.73 18.80
C SER A 174 -16.55 -19.29 17.38
N ARG A 175 -17.75 -19.44 16.81
CA ARG A 175 -17.96 -19.77 15.38
C ARG A 175 -17.35 -18.73 14.43
N LYS A 176 -16.97 -17.54 14.93
CA LYS A 176 -16.35 -16.45 14.17
C LYS A 176 -14.83 -16.51 14.09
N VAL A 177 -14.20 -17.60 14.56
CA VAL A 177 -12.73 -17.74 14.64
C VAL A 177 -12.01 -17.43 13.32
N PHE A 178 -12.52 -17.91 12.18
CA PHE A 178 -11.94 -17.66 10.86
C PHE A 178 -12.00 -16.18 10.44
N HIS A 179 -13.13 -15.51 10.72
CA HIS A 179 -13.29 -14.07 10.45
C HIS A 179 -12.41 -13.24 11.36
N MET A 180 -12.27 -13.65 12.62
CA MET A 180 -11.42 -12.99 13.61
C MET A 180 -9.95 -13.05 13.21
N PHE A 181 -9.46 -14.22 12.76
CA PHE A 181 -8.08 -14.37 12.28
C PHE A 181 -7.81 -13.68 10.94
N SER A 182 -8.82 -13.53 10.08
CA SER A 182 -8.65 -12.85 8.77
C SER A 182 -8.68 -11.33 8.87
N THR A 183 -9.42 -10.78 9.84
CA THR A 183 -9.64 -9.32 9.98
C THR A 183 -8.96 -8.69 11.19
N ALA A 184 -8.50 -9.50 12.16
CA ALA A 184 -8.06 -9.06 13.49
C ALA A 184 -9.09 -8.18 14.24
N GLU A 185 -10.36 -8.24 13.84
CA GLU A 185 -11.44 -7.43 14.39
C GLU A 185 -11.67 -7.68 15.88
N GLY A 186 -11.77 -6.59 16.66
CA GLY A 186 -12.00 -6.64 18.11
C GLY A 186 -10.82 -7.18 18.92
N LEU A 187 -9.74 -7.60 18.27
CA LEU A 187 -8.51 -8.07 18.90
C LEU A 187 -7.51 -6.94 19.16
N LEU A 188 -7.58 -5.85 18.40
CA LEU A 188 -6.59 -4.78 18.46
C LEU A 188 -7.24 -3.47 18.93
N THR A 189 -6.93 -3.02 20.15
CA THR A 189 -7.23 -1.65 20.56
C THR A 189 -6.12 -0.71 20.09
N GLN A 190 -6.48 0.53 19.75
CA GLN A 190 -5.57 1.50 19.16
C GLN A 190 -5.66 2.81 19.94
N ASP A 191 -4.50 3.40 20.22
CA ASP A 191 -4.40 4.75 20.79
C ASP A 191 -3.97 5.71 19.68
N ASP A 192 -4.84 6.66 19.35
CA ASP A 192 -4.54 7.69 18.36
C ASP A 192 -3.99 8.95 19.05
N ARG A 193 -3.19 9.71 18.31
CA ARG A 193 -2.57 10.96 18.78
C ARG A 193 -2.91 12.10 17.83
N VAL A 194 -2.53 13.32 18.19
CA VAL A 194 -2.66 14.48 17.32
C VAL A 194 -1.28 14.82 16.76
N THR A 195 -1.19 15.08 15.46
CA THR A 195 0.04 15.47 14.77
C THR A 195 0.44 16.91 15.08
N THR A 196 1.58 17.35 14.54
CA THR A 196 2.00 18.75 14.58
C THR A 196 1.07 19.68 13.81
N ASP A 197 0.31 19.15 12.85
CA ASP A 197 -0.67 19.90 12.06
C ASP A 197 -2.04 20.01 12.75
N GLY A 198 -2.20 19.40 13.94
CA GLY A 198 -3.42 19.48 14.74
C GLY A 198 -4.52 18.51 14.29
N LEU A 199 -4.18 17.48 13.51
CA LEU A 199 -5.10 16.45 13.03
C LEU A 199 -4.84 15.12 13.73
N GLN A 200 -5.85 14.24 13.75
CA GLN A 200 -5.68 12.87 14.23
C GLN A 200 -4.63 12.12 13.38
N GLU A 201 -3.63 11.49 14.03
CA GLU A 201 -2.42 10.93 13.41
C GLU A 201 -2.76 9.86 12.38
N VAL A 202 -3.70 8.96 12.70
CA VAL A 202 -4.15 7.92 11.77
C VAL A 202 -4.85 8.51 10.57
N PHE A 203 -5.76 9.46 10.79
CA PHE A 203 -6.49 10.13 9.71
C PHE A 203 -5.56 10.90 8.78
N GLU A 204 -4.64 11.68 9.35
CA GLU A 204 -3.70 12.46 8.55
C GLU A 204 -2.80 11.56 7.71
N THR A 205 -2.18 10.58 8.34
CA THR A 205 -1.21 9.68 7.69
C THR A 205 -1.86 8.78 6.65
N ASN A 206 -3.06 8.25 6.92
CA ASN A 206 -3.70 7.27 6.04
C ASN A 206 -4.61 7.90 4.98
N VAL A 207 -5.03 9.16 5.16
CA VAL A 207 -6.05 9.79 4.31
C VAL A 207 -5.62 11.20 3.89
N PHE A 208 -5.50 12.14 4.84
CA PHE A 208 -5.43 13.57 4.50
C PHE A 208 -4.11 13.98 3.85
N GLY A 209 -2.97 13.48 4.31
CA GLY A 209 -1.68 13.76 3.68
C GLY A 209 -1.62 13.24 2.24
N HIS A 210 -2.22 12.07 1.97
CA HIS A 210 -2.36 11.54 0.62
C HIS A 210 -3.32 12.35 -0.24
N PHE A 211 -4.44 12.78 0.33
CA PHE A 211 -5.39 13.66 -0.35
C PHE A 211 -4.71 14.96 -0.81
N ILE A 212 -3.98 15.63 0.08
CA ILE A 212 -3.24 16.86 -0.25
C ILE A 212 -2.16 16.57 -1.30
N LEU A 213 -1.43 15.46 -1.19
CA LEU A 213 -0.45 15.05 -2.18
C LEU A 213 -1.08 14.92 -3.58
N ILE A 214 -2.21 14.20 -3.69
CA ILE A 214 -2.92 14.00 -4.96
C ILE A 214 -3.41 15.33 -5.53
N ARG A 215 -4.00 16.20 -4.69
CA ARG A 215 -4.45 17.54 -5.11
C ARG A 215 -3.30 18.41 -5.62
N GLU A 216 -2.13 18.35 -4.98
CA GLU A 216 -0.95 19.10 -5.41
C GLU A 216 -0.29 18.56 -6.68
N LEU A 217 -0.49 17.27 -6.97
CA LEU A 217 0.02 16.55 -8.14
C LEU A 217 -1.00 16.45 -9.27
N GLU A 218 -2.19 17.04 -9.14
CA GLU A 218 -3.19 17.14 -10.22
C GLU A 218 -2.56 17.57 -11.56
N PRO A 219 -1.65 18.57 -11.63
CA PRO A 219 -1.02 18.96 -12.89
C PRO A 219 -0.11 17.89 -13.55
N LEU A 220 0.34 16.88 -12.80
CA LEU A 220 1.15 15.77 -13.32
C LEU A 220 0.32 14.51 -13.59
N LEU A 221 -0.86 14.40 -12.96
CA LEU A 221 -1.73 13.22 -12.97
C LEU A 221 -2.92 13.37 -13.93
N CYS A 222 -3.33 14.59 -14.25
CA CYS A 222 -4.51 14.84 -15.08
C CYS A 222 -4.08 15.22 -16.50
N HIS A 223 -4.01 14.22 -17.38
CA HIS A 223 -3.81 14.41 -18.82
C HIS A 223 -4.90 13.70 -19.61
N PRO A 224 -5.66 14.41 -20.47
CA PRO A 224 -6.75 13.80 -21.24
C PRO A 224 -6.32 12.63 -22.15
N ASP A 225 -5.09 12.70 -22.67
CA ASP A 225 -4.58 11.75 -23.66
C ASP A 225 -3.74 10.61 -23.03
N ILE A 226 -3.28 10.79 -21.79
CA ILE A 226 -2.40 9.84 -21.10
C ILE A 226 -3.04 9.52 -19.74
N PRO A 227 -3.66 8.34 -19.60
CA PRO A 227 -4.38 8.00 -18.38
C PRO A 227 -3.40 7.71 -17.23
N SER A 228 -3.59 8.41 -16.11
CA SER A 228 -2.87 8.12 -14.87
C SER A 228 -3.74 7.36 -13.89
N GLN A 229 -3.10 6.62 -12.98
CA GLN A 229 -3.80 5.81 -11.99
C GLN A 229 -3.29 6.04 -10.56
N VAL A 230 -4.19 6.42 -9.66
CA VAL A 230 -3.96 6.38 -8.21
C VAL A 230 -4.42 5.03 -7.66
N ILE A 231 -3.54 4.34 -6.96
CA ILE A 231 -3.81 3.02 -6.39
C ILE A 231 -3.70 3.09 -4.86
N TRP A 232 -4.83 2.94 -4.19
CA TRP A 232 -4.96 3.02 -2.74
C TRP A 232 -4.78 1.66 -2.07
N THR A 233 -3.92 1.59 -1.05
CA THR A 233 -3.81 0.41 -0.20
C THR A 233 -4.79 0.48 0.98
N SER A 234 -5.96 -0.09 0.78
CA SER A 234 -7.02 -0.23 1.79
C SER A 234 -6.85 -1.52 2.61
N SER A 235 -7.91 -1.97 3.28
CA SER A 235 -7.95 -3.16 4.12
C SER A 235 -9.30 -3.86 4.02
N SER A 236 -9.33 -5.14 4.38
CA SER A 236 -10.56 -5.87 4.70
C SER A 236 -11.25 -5.35 5.97
N ASN A 237 -10.53 -4.60 6.81
CA ASN A 237 -11.10 -3.95 7.99
C ASN A 237 -11.69 -2.56 7.70
N ALA A 238 -11.79 -2.14 6.42
CA ALA A 238 -12.47 -0.91 6.04
C ALA A 238 -13.99 -1.08 6.20
N LYS A 239 -14.56 -0.57 7.29
CA LYS A 239 -15.96 -0.83 7.67
C LYS A 239 -16.75 0.46 7.83
N LYS A 240 -17.91 0.49 7.19
CA LYS A 240 -18.89 1.58 7.31
C LYS A 240 -19.32 1.84 8.75
N SER A 241 -19.47 0.79 9.56
CA SER A 241 -19.88 0.90 10.98
C SER A 241 -18.90 1.67 11.86
N ASN A 242 -17.64 1.79 11.41
CA ASN A 242 -16.57 2.44 12.16
C ASN A 242 -16.27 3.84 11.64
N PHE A 243 -17.01 4.34 10.65
CA PHE A 243 -16.82 5.66 10.07
C PHE A 243 -18.02 6.56 10.34
N SER A 244 -17.76 7.83 10.65
CA SER A 244 -18.78 8.86 10.81
C SER A 244 -18.41 10.09 9.99
N LEU A 245 -19.33 10.63 9.21
CA LEU A 245 -19.13 11.89 8.49
C LEU A 245 -18.96 13.09 9.43
N ASP A 246 -19.60 13.05 10.62
CA ASP A 246 -19.52 14.14 11.60
C ASP A 246 -18.20 14.12 12.41
N ASP A 247 -17.51 12.98 12.40
CA ASP A 247 -16.20 12.78 13.05
C ASP A 247 -15.29 11.98 12.12
N PHE A 248 -15.06 12.50 10.91
CA PHE A 248 -14.29 11.79 9.88
C PHE A 248 -12.80 11.67 10.20
N GLN A 249 -12.30 12.44 11.18
CA GLN A 249 -10.96 12.26 11.74
C GLN A 249 -10.90 11.13 12.79
N HIS A 250 -12.07 10.66 13.25
CA HIS A 250 -12.23 9.61 14.25
C HIS A 250 -11.69 9.98 15.63
N ALA A 251 -11.79 11.25 16.01
CA ALA A 251 -11.21 11.77 17.25
C ALA A 251 -11.88 11.21 18.52
N LYS A 252 -13.15 10.80 18.44
CA LYS A 252 -13.91 10.25 19.58
C LYS A 252 -14.09 8.74 19.53
N GLY A 253 -13.62 8.07 18.47
CA GLY A 253 -13.85 6.66 18.24
C GLY A 253 -12.72 5.75 18.73
N HIS A 254 -12.96 4.43 18.70
CA HIS A 254 -12.00 3.42 19.19
C HIS A 254 -11.30 2.62 18.08
N GLU A 255 -11.79 2.72 16.85
CA GLU A 255 -11.27 2.00 15.66
C GLU A 255 -10.72 2.94 14.56
N PRO A 256 -9.73 3.82 14.86
CA PRO A 256 -9.25 4.85 13.93
C PRO A 256 -8.67 4.26 12.64
N TYR A 257 -7.95 3.13 12.70
CA TYR A 257 -7.46 2.47 11.49
C TYR A 257 -8.59 1.99 10.58
N SER A 258 -9.60 1.30 11.13
CA SER A 258 -10.76 0.81 10.37
C SER A 258 -11.52 1.96 9.70
N SER A 259 -11.75 3.03 10.45
CA SER A 259 -12.36 4.27 9.98
C SER A 259 -11.57 4.90 8.84
N SER A 260 -10.25 5.05 9.00
CA SER A 260 -9.38 5.62 7.97
C SER A 260 -9.36 4.78 6.68
N LYS A 261 -9.41 3.44 6.78
CA LYS A 261 -9.44 2.56 5.60
C LYS A 261 -10.79 2.58 4.88
N TYR A 262 -11.89 2.81 5.59
CA TYR A 262 -13.17 3.10 4.95
C TYR A 262 -13.17 4.48 4.29
N ALA A 263 -12.57 5.48 4.94
CA ALA A 263 -12.38 6.82 4.37
C ALA A 263 -11.53 6.79 3.09
N THR A 264 -10.50 5.95 3.00
CA THR A 264 -9.74 5.77 1.74
C THR A 264 -10.59 5.18 0.61
N ASP A 265 -11.53 4.28 0.93
CA ASP A 265 -12.43 3.71 -0.07
C ASP A 265 -13.40 4.77 -0.63
N LEU A 266 -14.00 5.57 0.27
CA LEU A 266 -14.85 6.71 -0.09
C LEU A 266 -14.08 7.73 -0.93
N LEU A 267 -12.88 8.09 -0.50
CA LEU A 267 -12.05 9.08 -1.19
C LEU A 267 -11.63 8.59 -2.58
N SER A 268 -11.23 7.33 -2.73
CA SER A 268 -10.91 6.77 -4.04
C SER A 268 -12.10 6.84 -5.01
N LEU A 269 -13.31 6.55 -4.52
CA LEU A 269 -14.53 6.66 -5.33
C LEU A 269 -14.78 8.11 -5.75
N ALA A 270 -14.70 9.06 -4.80
CA ALA A 270 -14.90 10.47 -5.08
C ALA A 270 -13.86 11.02 -6.07
N LEU A 271 -12.58 10.70 -5.89
CA LEU A 271 -11.50 11.11 -6.80
C LEU A 271 -11.73 10.56 -8.21
N ASN A 272 -12.08 9.28 -8.36
CA ASN A 272 -12.35 8.71 -9.67
C ASN A 272 -13.49 9.48 -10.37
N ARG A 273 -14.59 9.78 -9.67
CA ARG A 273 -15.72 10.52 -10.25
C ARG A 273 -15.37 11.96 -10.63
N ASN A 274 -14.55 12.63 -9.83
CA ASN A 274 -14.21 14.04 -10.03
C ASN A 274 -13.13 14.25 -11.12
N PHE A 275 -12.23 13.26 -11.33
CA PHE A 275 -11.07 13.43 -12.21
C PHE A 275 -10.98 12.46 -13.40
N ASN A 276 -11.83 11.43 -13.51
CA ASN A 276 -11.73 10.47 -14.62
C ASN A 276 -11.89 11.11 -16.02
N GLN A 277 -12.70 12.15 -16.15
CA GLN A 277 -12.85 12.92 -17.41
C GLN A 277 -11.58 13.70 -17.77
N GLN A 278 -10.67 13.89 -16.80
CA GLN A 278 -9.39 14.56 -16.97
C GLN A 278 -8.23 13.56 -17.11
N GLY A 279 -8.53 12.26 -17.25
CA GLY A 279 -7.54 11.19 -17.41
C GLY A 279 -7.02 10.57 -16.12
N LEU A 280 -7.47 11.03 -14.93
CA LEU A 280 -7.04 10.46 -13.65
C LEU A 280 -8.05 9.46 -13.10
N TYR A 281 -7.63 8.21 -12.99
CA TYR A 281 -8.44 7.13 -12.44
C TYR A 281 -7.95 6.75 -11.04
N SER A 282 -8.88 6.36 -10.17
CA SER A 282 -8.56 5.91 -8.80
C SER A 282 -9.10 4.50 -8.57
N SER A 283 -8.27 3.63 -7.98
CA SER A 283 -8.57 2.22 -7.71
C SER A 283 -8.11 1.82 -6.31
N VAL A 284 -8.76 0.83 -5.72
CA VAL A 284 -8.48 0.37 -4.34
C VAL A 284 -8.06 -1.08 -4.33
N VAL A 285 -7.01 -1.38 -3.57
CA VAL A 285 -6.59 -2.76 -3.27
C VAL A 285 -6.72 -3.12 -1.80
N CYS A 286 -6.78 -4.41 -1.53
CA CYS A 286 -6.56 -4.98 -0.20
C CYS A 286 -5.43 -6.02 -0.29
N PRO A 287 -4.30 -5.84 0.40
CA PRO A 287 -3.16 -6.74 0.30
C PRO A 287 -3.37 -8.10 1.02
N GLY A 288 -4.53 -8.30 1.64
CA GLY A 288 -4.78 -9.43 2.52
C GLY A 288 -4.00 -9.33 3.84
N THR A 289 -4.00 -10.43 4.59
CA THR A 289 -3.28 -10.55 5.86
C THR A 289 -1.82 -10.89 5.59
N VAL A 290 -1.02 -9.85 5.40
CA VAL A 290 0.42 -9.98 5.25
C VAL A 290 1.07 -10.06 6.62
N LEU A 291 1.99 -11.01 6.82
CA LEU A 291 2.88 -11.00 7.97
C LEU A 291 3.94 -9.92 7.75
N THR A 292 3.65 -8.70 8.17
CA THR A 292 4.57 -7.56 8.11
C THR A 292 5.06 -7.19 9.51
N ASN A 293 6.00 -6.26 9.61
CA ASN A 293 6.40 -5.70 10.89
C ASN A 293 5.21 -5.10 11.70
N LEU A 294 4.10 -4.71 11.04
CA LEU A 294 2.88 -4.27 11.72
C LEU A 294 2.23 -5.38 12.55
N THR A 295 2.38 -6.65 12.16
CA THR A 295 1.83 -7.80 12.88
C THR A 295 2.88 -8.49 13.76
N TYR A 296 4.16 -8.55 13.36
CA TYR A 296 5.20 -9.22 14.15
C TYR A 296 5.43 -8.59 15.54
N GLY A 297 5.21 -7.28 15.71
CA GLY A 297 5.32 -6.60 17.01
C GLY A 297 4.26 -7.00 18.04
N ILE A 298 3.21 -7.71 17.62
CA ILE A 298 2.03 -7.99 18.44
C ILE A 298 2.24 -9.23 19.34
N LEU A 299 3.03 -10.22 18.91
CA LEU A 299 3.24 -11.48 19.63
C LEU A 299 4.74 -11.84 19.76
N PRO A 300 5.17 -12.47 20.87
CA PRO A 300 6.53 -12.99 21.01
C PRO A 300 6.96 -13.94 19.88
N PRO A 301 8.25 -13.97 19.46
CA PRO A 301 8.72 -14.79 18.33
C PRO A 301 8.42 -16.30 18.43
N PHE A 302 8.42 -16.84 19.66
CA PHE A 302 8.10 -18.26 19.87
C PHE A 302 6.64 -18.59 19.54
N ILE A 303 5.71 -17.66 19.80
CA ILE A 303 4.28 -17.81 19.47
C ILE A 303 4.11 -17.81 17.95
N TRP A 304 4.80 -16.91 17.24
CA TRP A 304 4.82 -16.91 15.77
C TRP A 304 5.33 -18.24 15.20
N THR A 305 6.35 -18.84 15.81
CA THR A 305 6.88 -20.15 15.37
C THR A 305 5.81 -21.25 15.47
N LEU A 306 4.99 -21.22 16.53
CA LEU A 306 3.90 -22.17 16.75
C LEU A 306 2.70 -21.90 15.83
N LEU A 307 2.35 -20.62 15.61
CA LEU A 307 1.19 -20.21 14.80
C LEU A 307 1.44 -20.36 13.30
N THR A 308 2.69 -20.24 12.83
CA THR A 308 3.03 -20.31 11.39
C THR A 308 2.46 -21.55 10.69
N PRO A 309 2.71 -22.80 11.14
CA PRO A 309 2.15 -23.99 10.48
C PRO A 309 0.61 -24.00 10.49
N LEU A 310 -0.02 -23.46 11.55
CA LEU A 310 -1.47 -23.28 11.61
C LEU A 310 -1.95 -22.25 10.58
N ILE A 311 -1.26 -21.12 10.41
CA ILE A 311 -1.59 -20.09 9.42
C ILE A 311 -1.51 -20.66 8.00
N PHE A 312 -0.47 -21.45 7.70
CA PHE A 312 -0.35 -22.15 6.42
C PHE A 312 -1.47 -23.17 6.20
N LEU A 313 -1.93 -23.87 7.24
CA LEU A 313 -3.08 -24.76 7.16
C LEU A 313 -4.39 -23.98 6.95
N LEU A 314 -4.58 -22.88 7.68
CA LEU A 314 -5.75 -22.02 7.58
C LEU A 314 -5.88 -21.37 6.20
N ARG A 315 -4.78 -21.21 5.48
CA ARG A 315 -4.76 -20.68 4.11
C ARG A 315 -5.55 -21.53 3.10
N PHE A 316 -5.81 -22.82 3.40
CA PHE A 316 -6.73 -23.63 2.58
C PHE A 316 -8.19 -23.20 2.69
N PHE A 317 -8.55 -22.46 3.75
CA PHE A 317 -9.91 -22.01 4.03
C PHE A 317 -10.05 -20.48 3.96
N VAL A 318 -8.94 -19.75 4.15
CA VAL A 318 -8.89 -18.29 4.20
C VAL A 318 -7.85 -17.79 3.20
N ASN A 319 -8.28 -17.60 1.95
CA ASN A 319 -7.37 -17.19 0.87
C ASN A 319 -6.85 -15.75 1.01
N SER A 320 -7.39 -14.94 1.93
CA SER A 320 -6.85 -13.61 2.24
C SER A 320 -5.53 -13.67 3.03
N LEU A 321 -5.11 -14.84 3.53
CA LEU A 321 -3.83 -15.03 4.21
C LEU A 321 -2.69 -15.05 3.18
N THR A 322 -2.30 -13.89 2.68
CA THR A 322 -1.21 -13.74 1.70
C THR A 322 0.15 -14.05 2.30
N THR A 323 0.31 -13.89 3.62
CA THR A 323 1.48 -14.25 4.45
C THR A 323 2.79 -13.54 4.15
N THR A 324 3.06 -13.11 2.92
CA THR A 324 4.32 -12.46 2.51
C THR A 324 4.05 -11.11 1.84
N PRO A 325 4.94 -10.12 1.99
CA PRO A 325 4.83 -8.84 1.28
C PRO A 325 4.73 -9.01 -0.24
N TYR A 326 5.45 -9.99 -0.79
CA TYR A 326 5.40 -10.37 -2.21
C TYR A 326 3.99 -10.75 -2.66
N ASN A 327 3.33 -11.62 -1.89
CA ASN A 327 1.94 -12.05 -2.18
C ASN A 327 0.95 -10.92 -1.92
N GLY A 328 1.20 -10.08 -0.90
CA GLY A 328 0.38 -8.91 -0.61
C GLY A 328 0.38 -7.88 -1.74
N ALA A 329 1.48 -7.78 -2.50
CA ALA A 329 1.60 -6.90 -3.66
C ALA A 329 0.89 -7.41 -4.93
N GLU A 330 0.20 -8.57 -4.90
CA GLU A 330 -0.43 -9.15 -6.10
C GLU A 330 -1.44 -8.23 -6.77
N ALA A 331 -2.42 -7.70 -6.01
CA ALA A 331 -3.43 -6.81 -6.56
C ALA A 331 -2.84 -5.47 -7.04
N LEU A 332 -1.78 -4.99 -6.39
CA LEU A 332 -1.05 -3.79 -6.82
C LEU A 332 -0.42 -4.01 -8.21
N LEU A 333 0.31 -5.11 -8.39
CA LEU A 333 0.90 -5.47 -9.68
C LEU A 333 -0.17 -5.79 -10.74
N TRP A 334 -1.26 -6.45 -10.34
CA TRP A 334 -2.33 -6.79 -11.26
C TRP A 334 -2.98 -5.52 -11.84
N LEU A 335 -3.18 -4.48 -11.03
CA LEU A 335 -3.69 -3.18 -11.47
C LEU A 335 -2.74 -2.48 -12.45
N PHE A 336 -1.43 -2.56 -12.24
CA PHE A 336 -0.44 -2.06 -13.20
C PHE A 336 -0.64 -2.65 -14.61
N ARG A 337 -1.05 -3.92 -14.70
CA ARG A 337 -1.34 -4.59 -15.99
C ARG A 337 -2.71 -4.27 -16.58
N GLN A 338 -3.57 -3.56 -15.85
CA GLN A 338 -4.91 -3.22 -16.31
C GLN A 338 -4.93 -1.83 -16.93
N LYS A 339 -5.88 -1.66 -17.85
CA LYS A 339 -6.28 -0.35 -18.37
C LYS A 339 -7.25 0.30 -17.38
N PRO A 340 -6.91 1.46 -16.80
CA PRO A 340 -7.66 2.02 -15.68
C PRO A 340 -9.10 2.42 -16.05
N GLU A 341 -9.37 2.71 -17.33
CA GLU A 341 -10.68 3.13 -17.84
C GLU A 341 -11.74 2.03 -17.78
N PHE A 342 -11.30 0.77 -17.76
CA PHE A 342 -12.19 -0.40 -17.69
C PHE A 342 -12.40 -0.92 -16.26
N LEU A 343 -11.76 -0.31 -15.27
CA LEU A 343 -11.90 -0.69 -13.87
C LEU A 343 -13.15 -0.07 -13.27
N ASN A 344 -13.85 -0.86 -12.45
CA ASN A 344 -15.03 -0.37 -11.75
C ASN A 344 -14.61 0.36 -10.45
N PRO A 345 -14.91 1.66 -10.29
CA PRO A 345 -14.49 2.43 -9.11
C PRO A 345 -15.13 1.97 -7.80
N LEU A 346 -16.21 1.18 -7.85
CA LEU A 346 -16.87 0.57 -6.69
C LEU A 346 -16.27 -0.80 -6.32
N THR A 347 -15.20 -1.24 -6.99
CA THR A 347 -14.57 -2.54 -6.73
C THR A 347 -13.26 -2.37 -5.98
N LYS A 348 -13.10 -3.14 -4.90
CA LYS A 348 -11.84 -3.35 -4.21
C LYS A 348 -11.20 -4.64 -4.71
N TYR A 349 -9.93 -4.58 -5.08
CA TYR A 349 -9.19 -5.74 -5.60
C TYR A 349 -8.35 -6.36 -4.49
N HIS A 350 -8.68 -7.59 -4.09
CA HIS A 350 -8.00 -8.28 -3.01
C HIS A 350 -6.87 -9.15 -3.53
N SER A 351 -5.67 -8.96 -2.99
CA SER A 351 -4.59 -9.94 -3.08
C SER A 351 -5.01 -11.17 -2.28
N ALA A 352 -5.05 -12.31 -2.94
CA ALA A 352 -5.40 -13.57 -2.33
C ALA A 352 -4.39 -14.64 -2.74
N THR A 353 -4.25 -15.65 -1.92
CA THR A 353 -3.36 -16.77 -2.20
C THR A 353 -4.04 -18.09 -1.88
N THR A 354 -4.01 -19.01 -2.85
CA THR A 354 -4.56 -20.36 -2.68
C THR A 354 -3.80 -21.12 -1.60
N GLY A 355 -4.43 -22.13 -0.99
CA GLY A 355 -3.81 -23.00 0.01
C GLY A 355 -2.48 -23.61 -0.44
N LEU A 356 -2.30 -23.86 -1.75
CA LEU A 356 -1.09 -24.47 -2.29
C LEU A 356 0.06 -23.51 -2.56
N GLY A 357 -0.18 -22.21 -2.76
CA GLY A 357 0.94 -21.35 -3.17
C GLY A 357 0.56 -20.14 -4.00
N SER A 358 -0.41 -20.32 -4.89
CA SER A 358 -0.60 -19.45 -6.04
C SER A 358 -1.35 -18.17 -5.69
N ASN A 359 -0.78 -17.02 -6.08
CA ASN A 359 -1.42 -15.73 -5.92
C ASN A 359 -2.48 -15.50 -7.00
N TYR A 360 -3.54 -14.78 -6.64
CA TYR A 360 -4.57 -14.33 -7.56
C TYR A 360 -5.26 -13.06 -7.01
N VAL A 361 -6.01 -12.39 -7.87
CA VAL A 361 -6.81 -11.21 -7.48
C VAL A 361 -8.27 -11.57 -7.39
N SER A 362 -8.91 -11.19 -6.29
CA SER A 362 -10.34 -11.35 -6.08
C SER A 362 -11.02 -9.97 -6.03
N PRO A 363 -11.79 -9.59 -7.07
CA PRO A 363 -12.57 -8.36 -7.03
C PRO A 363 -13.76 -8.50 -6.08
N GLN A 364 -13.99 -7.50 -5.24
CA GLN A 364 -15.12 -7.42 -4.31
C GLN A 364 -15.78 -6.05 -4.40
N LYS A 365 -17.11 -6.03 -4.50
CA LYS A 365 -17.87 -4.77 -4.48
C LYS A 365 -17.79 -4.15 -3.09
N MET A 366 -17.42 -2.88 -3.02
CA MET A 366 -17.38 -2.12 -1.78
C MET A 366 -18.80 -1.69 -1.37
N ASP A 367 -19.08 -1.69 -0.07
CA ASP A 367 -20.31 -1.14 0.50
C ASP A 367 -20.15 0.37 0.74
N LEU A 368 -20.21 1.13 -0.36
CA LEU A 368 -20.08 2.58 -0.39
C LEU A 368 -21.38 3.23 -0.84
N ASP A 369 -21.63 4.41 -0.30
CA ASP A 369 -22.68 5.32 -0.71
C ASP A 369 -22.03 6.49 -1.47
N GLU A 370 -22.48 6.75 -2.71
CA GLU A 370 -21.87 7.76 -3.58
C GLU A 370 -22.04 9.17 -3.02
N GLU A 371 -23.19 9.46 -2.42
CA GLU A 371 -23.48 10.75 -1.79
C GLU A 371 -22.57 10.99 -0.58
N THR A 372 -22.36 9.95 0.24
CA THR A 372 -21.42 9.96 1.37
C THR A 372 -19.98 10.19 0.91
N ALA A 373 -19.57 9.55 -0.20
CA ALA A 373 -18.24 9.74 -0.76
C ALA A 373 -18.01 11.19 -1.22
N GLU A 374 -19.00 11.78 -1.91
CA GLU A 374 -18.92 13.18 -2.35
C GLU A 374 -18.94 14.16 -1.17
N LYS A 375 -19.83 13.96 -0.18
CA LYS A 375 -19.85 14.78 1.05
C LYS A 375 -18.51 14.71 1.80
N PHE A 376 -17.93 13.51 1.89
CA PHE A 376 -16.63 13.34 2.51
C PHE A 376 -15.54 14.11 1.74
N TYR A 377 -15.53 14.03 0.41
CA TYR A 377 -14.62 14.80 -0.43
C TYR A 377 -14.75 16.31 -0.23
N GLN A 378 -15.98 16.84 -0.17
CA GLN A 378 -16.21 18.26 0.15
C GLN A 378 -15.70 18.65 1.54
N ASN A 379 -15.90 17.80 2.55
CA ASN A 379 -15.34 18.03 3.90
C ASN A 379 -13.80 18.10 3.87
N LEU A 380 -13.13 17.29 3.04
CA LEU A 380 -11.67 17.35 2.87
C LEU A 380 -11.22 18.62 2.17
N LEU A 381 -11.94 19.09 1.15
CA LEU A 381 -11.67 20.38 0.49
C LEU A 381 -11.84 21.56 1.45
N ASP A 382 -12.88 21.54 2.29
CA ASP A 382 -13.09 22.56 3.32
C ASP A 382 -11.99 22.54 4.39
N LEU A 383 -11.50 21.34 4.73
CA LEU A 383 -10.37 21.18 5.64
C LEU A 383 -9.07 21.70 5.03
N GLU A 384 -8.79 21.38 3.75
CA GLU A 384 -7.62 21.87 3.00
C GLU A 384 -7.51 23.40 3.05
N ARG A 385 -8.62 24.13 2.88
CA ARG A 385 -8.63 25.61 2.92
C ARG A 385 -8.06 26.17 4.21
N ARG A 386 -8.16 25.46 5.34
CA ARG A 386 -7.61 25.89 6.64
C ARG A 386 -6.08 25.89 6.67
N PHE A 387 -5.45 25.14 5.77
CA PHE A 387 -4.00 24.98 5.69
C PHE A 387 -3.36 25.86 4.60
N GLY A 388 -4.11 26.79 4.00
CA GLY A 388 -3.59 27.73 3.00
C GLY A 388 -2.36 28.53 3.44
N ALA A 389 -2.25 28.85 4.75
CA ALA A 389 -1.06 29.52 5.30
C ALA A 389 0.18 28.61 5.36
N ILE A 390 0.02 27.30 5.60
CA ILE A 390 1.13 26.34 5.53
C ILE A 390 1.57 26.19 4.08
N ARG A 391 0.62 26.10 3.16
CA ARG A 391 0.87 26.08 1.71
C ARG A 391 1.67 27.31 1.27
N ALA A 392 1.27 28.51 1.65
CA ALA A 392 1.97 29.76 1.31
C ALA A 392 3.41 29.78 1.86
N ARG A 393 3.61 29.46 3.15
CA ARG A 393 4.96 29.38 3.76
C ARG A 393 5.86 28.35 3.10
N SER A 394 5.27 27.27 2.58
CA SER A 394 6.02 26.30 1.81
C SER A 394 6.56 26.97 0.54
N LEU A 395 5.74 27.69 -0.24
CA LEU A 395 6.11 28.36 -1.49
C LEU A 395 7.29 29.33 -1.32
N ASP A 396 7.38 30.02 -0.18
CA ASP A 396 8.43 31.01 0.12
C ASP A 396 9.76 30.40 0.61
N SER A 397 9.80 29.10 0.97
CA SER A 397 11.05 28.46 1.38
C SER A 397 11.93 28.16 0.16
N PRO A 398 13.15 28.73 0.07
CA PRO A 398 14.08 28.41 -1.01
C PRO A 398 14.44 26.93 -0.95
N SER A 399 14.42 26.26 -2.12
CA SER A 399 14.86 24.88 -2.27
C SER A 399 16.27 24.74 -1.69
N GLN A 400 16.40 24.02 -0.58
CA GLN A 400 17.70 23.65 -0.04
C GLN A 400 18.36 22.72 -1.07
N LYS A 401 19.43 23.24 -1.69
CA LYS A 401 20.27 22.56 -2.68
C LYS A 401 21.09 21.46 -2.05
#